data_AF-A0A9Q5Z587-F1
#
_entry.id   AF-A0A9Q5Z587-F1
#
_cell.length_a   1.000
_cell.length_b   1.000
_cell.length_c   1.000
_cell.angle_alpha   90.00
_cell.angle_beta   90.00
_cell.angle_gamma   90.00
#
_symmetry.space_group_name_H-M   'P 1'
#
loop_
_entity.id
_entity.type
_entity.pdbx_description
1 polymer ?
#
loop_
_entity_poly.entity_id
_entity_poly.type
_entity_poly.pdbx_seq_one_letter_code
_entity_poly.pdbx_strand_id
1 'polypeptide(L)'
;MSKAWMPMYWGDYIADTQHLSQGQHGAYTLLMAHYWQRNMLQASFEQCLRIAKAFTKQEEDNVRFILEEFFFEHDGCYKHKRIEQELLNARKRSAKYTERAKKAALARWRPAEADATSIPQALHEQCQSQSQSQSHISSSSVGGDKKENAHSQSPPASFPAWAEVIRLYDAVVVEIYGQAQARPFPAATDQTAAKEWLGKGAGLDLCRDVFEAVLVRRQRKNEPAPGHLKYFNDAIERAIGRSNKQAQGGNDEHSEIRKNTGQSRHDADQECVKRVVQELQGWFSSEQGVDDFSGGDAIDVLPAVRGNDER
;
A
#
# COMPACT_ATOMS: atom_id res chain seq x y z
N MET A 1 3.11 -4.89 -2.10
CA MET A 1 3.33 -3.91 -1.02
C MET A 1 3.33 -4.61 0.33
N SER A 2 4.43 -4.54 1.08
CA SER A 2 4.44 -4.98 2.48
C SER A 2 3.51 -4.08 3.29
N LYS A 3 2.64 -4.66 4.12
CA LYS A 3 1.80 -3.87 5.02
C LYS A 3 2.63 -3.42 6.21
N ALA A 4 3.11 -2.18 6.16
CA ALA A 4 3.98 -1.62 7.20
C ALA A 4 3.23 -1.28 8.51
N TRP A 5 1.91 -1.14 8.47
CA TRP A 5 1.10 -0.69 9.60
C TRP A 5 -0.16 -1.54 9.76
N MET A 6 -0.48 -1.93 10.99
CA MET A 6 -1.72 -2.61 11.38
C MET A 6 -2.36 -1.82 12.53
N PRO A 7 -3.65 -1.46 12.47
CA PRO A 7 -4.35 -0.91 13.62
C PRO A 7 -4.47 -1.98 14.71
N MET A 8 -4.07 -1.63 15.94
CA MET A 8 -4.27 -2.48 17.11
C MET A 8 -4.97 -1.67 18.19
N TYR A 9 -6.15 -2.13 18.60
CA TYR A 9 -6.92 -1.55 19.69
C TYR A 9 -6.68 -2.40 20.94
N TRP A 10 -5.89 -1.88 21.87
CA TRP A 10 -5.48 -2.62 23.07
C TRP A 10 -6.64 -2.99 23.98
N GLY A 11 -7.68 -2.14 24.07
CA GLY A 11 -8.88 -2.45 24.85
C GLY A 11 -9.56 -3.73 24.34
N ASP A 12 -9.88 -3.77 23.05
CA ASP A 12 -10.48 -4.94 22.41
C ASP A 12 -9.54 -6.15 22.46
N TYR A 13 -8.23 -5.94 22.21
CA TYR A 13 -7.26 -7.03 22.26
C TYR A 13 -7.24 -7.67 23.65
N ILE A 14 -7.13 -6.86 24.71
CA ILE A 14 -7.11 -7.36 26.08
C ILE A 14 -8.43 -8.03 26.39
N ALA A 15 -9.58 -7.44 26.04
CA ALA A 15 -10.90 -8.02 26.29
C ALA A 15 -11.04 -9.43 25.68
N ASP A 16 -10.59 -9.62 24.44
CA ASP A 16 -10.65 -10.91 23.74
C ASP A 16 -9.63 -11.94 24.26
N THR A 17 -8.58 -11.49 24.95
CA THR A 17 -7.41 -12.33 25.28
C THR A 17 -7.12 -12.47 26.78
N GLN A 18 -8.01 -12.03 27.67
CA GLN A 18 -7.78 -12.04 29.13
C GLN A 18 -7.51 -13.44 29.71
N HIS A 19 -8.06 -14.47 29.08
CA HIS A 19 -7.94 -15.87 29.52
C HIS A 19 -6.65 -16.54 29.04
N LEU A 20 -5.85 -15.87 28.19
CA LEU A 20 -4.62 -16.42 27.65
C LEU A 20 -3.46 -16.34 28.64
N SER A 21 -2.66 -17.40 28.66
CA SER A 21 -1.35 -17.37 29.29
C SER A 21 -0.36 -16.52 28.50
N GLN A 22 0.75 -16.13 29.13
CA GLN A 22 1.82 -15.36 28.49
C GLN A 22 2.37 -16.06 27.22
N GLY A 23 2.50 -17.38 27.24
CA GLY A 23 2.97 -18.16 26.09
C GLY A 23 1.96 -18.14 24.93
N GLN A 24 0.68 -18.27 25.24
CA GLN A 24 -0.41 -18.19 24.26
C GLN A 24 -0.52 -16.79 23.64
N HIS A 25 -0.35 -15.72 24.41
CA HIS A 25 -0.26 -14.36 23.86
C HIS A 25 0.88 -14.22 22.84
N GLY A 26 2.05 -14.80 23.15
CA GLY A 26 3.20 -14.79 22.24
C GLY A 26 2.89 -15.50 20.92
N ALA A 27 2.35 -16.72 21.00
CA ALA A 27 1.95 -17.50 19.83
C ALA A 27 0.90 -16.75 18.99
N TYR A 28 -0.14 -16.20 19.63
CA TYR A 28 -1.20 -15.45 18.97
C TYR A 28 -0.68 -14.20 18.23
N THR A 29 0.17 -13.42 18.88
CA THR A 29 0.74 -12.19 18.29
C THR A 29 1.59 -12.50 17.06
N LEU A 30 2.40 -13.57 17.10
CA LEU A 30 3.25 -13.98 15.98
C LEU A 30 2.42 -14.46 14.78
N LEU A 31 1.39 -15.27 15.03
CA LEU A 31 0.46 -15.72 13.98
C LEU A 31 -0.31 -14.56 13.37
N MET A 32 -0.83 -13.64 14.19
CA MET A 32 -1.50 -12.42 13.71
C MET A 32 -0.58 -11.58 12.83
N ALA A 33 0.67 -11.34 13.27
CA ALA A 33 1.63 -10.52 12.52
C ALA A 33 1.94 -11.13 11.15
N HIS A 34 2.17 -12.45 11.10
CA HIS A 34 2.38 -13.18 9.86
C HIS A 34 1.15 -13.09 8.94
N TYR A 35 -0.03 -13.33 9.48
CA TYR A 35 -1.29 -13.23 8.75
C TYR A 35 -1.46 -11.84 8.15
N TRP A 36 -1.25 -10.78 8.93
CA TRP A 36 -1.37 -9.41 8.45
C TRP A 36 -0.43 -9.13 7.27
N GLN A 37 0.81 -9.61 7.35
CA GLN A 37 1.81 -9.39 6.30
C GLN A 37 1.46 -10.16 5.01
N ARG A 38 0.97 -11.40 5.13
CA ARG A 38 0.79 -12.32 3.98
C ARG A 38 -0.66 -12.40 3.46
N ASN A 39 -1.66 -11.93 4.20
CA ASN A 39 -3.11 -12.18 4.00
C ASN A 39 -3.50 -13.66 4.04
N MET A 40 -2.61 -14.53 4.50
CA MET A 40 -2.85 -15.96 4.51
C MET A 40 -2.06 -16.60 5.65
N LEU A 41 -2.67 -17.59 6.26
CA LEU A 41 -2.03 -18.54 7.12
C LEU A 41 -2.36 -19.92 6.56
N GLN A 42 -1.34 -20.71 6.25
CA GLN A 42 -1.52 -22.02 5.62
C GLN A 42 -2.11 -22.99 6.66
N ALA A 43 -3.01 -23.90 6.26
CA ALA A 43 -3.65 -24.84 7.20
C ALA A 43 -2.69 -25.89 7.80
N SER A 44 -1.44 -25.94 7.35
CA SER A 44 -0.43 -26.84 7.89
C SER A 44 -0.02 -26.44 9.31
N PHE A 45 -0.31 -27.30 10.29
CA PHE A 45 0.07 -27.11 11.68
C PHE A 45 1.58 -26.89 11.85
N GLU A 46 2.42 -27.67 11.16
CA GLU A 46 3.89 -27.51 11.19
C GLU A 46 4.35 -26.13 10.72
N GLN A 47 3.67 -25.55 9.73
CA GLN A 47 4.00 -24.20 9.28
C GLN A 47 3.62 -23.17 10.34
N CYS A 48 2.46 -23.35 11.00
CA CYS A 48 2.03 -22.50 12.09
C CYS A 48 3.02 -22.56 13.27
N LEU A 49 3.54 -23.74 13.62
CA LEU A 49 4.59 -23.90 14.65
C LEU A 49 5.85 -23.11 14.29
N ARG A 50 6.33 -23.22 13.04
CA ARG A 50 7.51 -22.47 12.56
C ARG A 50 7.29 -20.96 12.60
N ILE A 51 6.09 -20.49 12.24
CA ILE A 51 5.72 -19.07 12.28
C ILE A 51 5.66 -18.55 13.72
N ALA A 52 5.03 -19.32 14.61
CA ALA A 52 4.92 -19.00 16.03
C ALA A 52 6.22 -19.23 16.81
N LYS A 53 7.28 -19.73 16.16
CA LYS A 53 8.58 -20.04 16.76
C LYS A 53 8.45 -21.01 17.95
N ALA A 54 7.53 -21.95 17.84
CA ALA A 54 7.31 -23.01 18.83
C ALA A 54 8.26 -24.18 18.58
N PHE A 55 9.09 -24.53 19.56
CA PHE A 55 10.08 -25.61 19.48
C PHE A 55 9.90 -26.66 20.58
N THR A 56 9.21 -26.31 21.66
CA THR A 56 8.91 -27.20 22.78
C THR A 56 7.46 -27.67 22.72
N LYS A 57 7.17 -28.85 23.29
CA LYS A 57 5.80 -29.39 23.35
C LYS A 57 4.79 -28.42 23.96
N GLN A 58 5.19 -27.70 25.01
CA GLN A 58 4.34 -26.69 25.63
C GLN A 58 4.03 -25.52 24.69
N GLU A 59 4.99 -25.07 23.88
CA GLU A 59 4.76 -24.03 22.88
C GLU A 59 3.89 -24.55 21.73
N GLU A 60 4.03 -25.82 21.34
CA GLU A 60 3.15 -26.45 20.35
C GLU A 60 1.70 -26.51 20.83
N ASP A 61 1.49 -26.89 22.10
CA ASP A 61 0.17 -26.91 22.73
C ASP A 61 -0.44 -25.50 22.80
N ASN A 62 0.38 -24.47 23.09
CA ASN A 62 -0.06 -23.08 23.03
C ASN A 62 -0.53 -22.68 21.63
N VAL A 63 0.23 -23.05 20.59
CA VAL A 63 -0.14 -22.75 19.19
C VAL A 63 -1.43 -23.46 18.81
N ARG A 64 -1.61 -24.73 19.21
CA ARG A 64 -2.83 -25.50 18.97
C ARG A 64 -4.04 -24.81 19.58
N PHE A 65 -3.96 -24.46 20.87
CA PHE A 65 -5.02 -23.75 21.56
C PHE A 65 -5.41 -22.45 20.83
N ILE A 66 -4.43 -21.65 20.41
CA ILE A 66 -4.68 -20.40 19.68
C ILE A 66 -5.35 -20.64 18.32
N LEU A 67 -4.92 -21.67 17.58
CA LEU A 67 -5.51 -22.00 16.29
C LEU A 67 -6.96 -22.45 16.45
N GLU A 68 -7.27 -23.23 17.48
CA GLU A 68 -8.64 -23.70 17.77
C GLU A 68 -9.56 -22.56 18.22
N GLU A 69 -9.07 -21.62 19.03
CA GLU A 69 -9.88 -20.54 19.59
C GLU A 69 -10.14 -19.39 18.60
N PHE A 70 -9.10 -18.94 17.87
CA PHE A 70 -9.17 -17.68 17.11
C PHE A 70 -9.18 -17.86 15.59
N PHE A 71 -8.80 -19.04 15.10
CA PHE A 71 -8.68 -19.31 13.68
C PHE A 71 -9.68 -20.38 13.26
N PHE A 72 -10.09 -20.33 12.00
CA PHE A 72 -10.91 -21.37 11.40
C PHE A 72 -10.36 -21.71 10.01
N GLU A 73 -10.48 -22.97 9.63
CA GLU A 73 -10.03 -23.44 8.33
C GLU A 73 -11.08 -23.11 7.25
N HIS A 74 -10.61 -22.53 6.14
CA HIS A 74 -11.43 -22.26 4.97
C HIS A 74 -10.54 -22.34 3.71
N ASP A 75 -10.95 -23.15 2.73
CA ASP A 75 -10.22 -23.40 1.49
C ASP A 75 -8.74 -23.80 1.70
N GLY A 76 -8.47 -24.64 2.71
CA GLY A 76 -7.11 -25.10 3.03
C GLY A 76 -6.19 -24.02 3.62
N CYS A 77 -6.76 -22.90 4.09
CA CYS A 77 -6.05 -21.85 4.81
C CYS A 77 -6.76 -21.51 6.12
N TYR A 78 -6.01 -21.13 7.15
CA TYR A 78 -6.59 -20.53 8.34
C TYR A 78 -7.00 -19.08 8.04
N LYS A 79 -8.16 -18.70 8.59
CA LYS A 79 -8.75 -17.37 8.54
C LYS A 79 -8.95 -16.83 9.95
N HIS A 80 -8.87 -15.50 10.08
CA HIS A 80 -9.03 -14.81 11.35
C HIS A 80 -10.00 -13.63 11.22
N LYS A 81 -11.15 -13.72 11.91
CA LYS A 81 -12.29 -12.80 11.76
C LYS A 81 -11.88 -11.32 11.89
N ARG A 82 -11.20 -10.98 12.98
CA ARG A 82 -10.77 -9.61 13.27
C ARG A 82 -9.80 -9.06 12.22
N ILE A 83 -8.87 -9.90 11.76
CA ILE A 83 -7.84 -9.44 10.81
C ILE A 83 -8.47 -9.23 9.44
N GLU A 84 -9.37 -10.11 9.01
CA GLU A 84 -10.10 -9.92 7.75
C GLU A 84 -10.93 -8.62 7.74
N GLN A 85 -11.60 -8.30 8.87
CA GLN A 85 -12.29 -7.03 9.02
C GLN A 85 -11.34 -5.82 8.91
N GLU A 86 -10.18 -5.88 9.57
CA GLU A 86 -9.19 -4.81 9.48
C GLU A 86 -8.55 -4.69 8.09
N LEU A 87 -8.33 -5.80 7.40
CA LEU A 87 -7.86 -5.83 6.02
C LEU A 87 -8.89 -5.19 5.08
N LEU A 88 -10.17 -5.50 5.25
CA LEU A 88 -11.24 -4.86 4.50
C LEU A 88 -11.30 -3.36 4.76
N ASN A 89 -11.19 -2.94 6.02
CA ASN A 89 -11.17 -1.53 6.42
C ASN A 89 -9.93 -0.80 5.87
N ALA A 90 -8.77 -1.44 5.86
CA ALA A 90 -7.55 -0.92 5.27
C ALA A 90 -7.69 -0.74 3.74
N ARG A 91 -8.27 -1.73 3.04
CA ARG A 91 -8.57 -1.63 1.60
C ARG A 91 -9.53 -0.48 1.30
N LYS A 92 -10.62 -0.36 2.07
CA LYS A 92 -11.60 0.75 1.95
C LYS A 92 -10.95 2.12 2.16
N ARG A 93 -10.10 2.25 3.19
CA ARG A 93 -9.34 3.49 3.46
C ARG A 93 -8.41 3.81 2.30
N SER A 94 -7.61 2.84 1.86
CA SER A 94 -6.70 2.99 0.73
C SER A 94 -7.43 3.49 -0.52
N ALA A 95 -8.55 2.86 -0.89
CA ALA A 95 -9.36 3.27 -2.04
C ALA A 95 -9.87 4.72 -1.90
N LYS A 96 -10.37 5.13 -0.72
CA LYS A 96 -10.79 6.51 -0.46
C LYS A 96 -9.63 7.51 -0.60
N TYR A 97 -8.44 7.16 -0.10
CA TYR A 97 -7.26 8.02 -0.24
C TYR A 97 -6.84 8.14 -1.70
N THR A 98 -6.83 7.03 -2.45
CA THR A 98 -6.55 7.04 -3.88
C THR A 98 -7.55 7.89 -4.65
N GLU A 99 -8.85 7.76 -4.39
CA GLU A 99 -9.87 8.57 -5.04
C GLU A 99 -9.77 10.06 -4.69
N ARG A 100 -9.49 10.40 -3.42
CA ARG A 100 -9.22 11.78 -3.02
C ARG A 100 -7.98 12.34 -3.72
N ALA A 101 -6.91 11.54 -3.81
CA ALA A 101 -5.69 11.93 -4.51
C ALA A 101 -5.94 12.14 -6.00
N LYS A 102 -6.71 11.27 -6.66
CA LYS A 102 -7.14 11.44 -8.06
C LYS A 102 -7.97 12.71 -8.25
N LYS A 103 -8.98 12.95 -7.40
CA LYS A 103 -9.81 14.17 -7.47
C LYS A 103 -8.99 15.44 -7.25
N ALA A 104 -8.07 15.43 -6.29
CA ALA A 104 -7.17 16.56 -6.03
C ALA A 104 -6.22 16.79 -7.22
N ALA A 105 -5.69 15.72 -7.81
CA ALA A 105 -4.88 15.81 -9.03
C ALA A 105 -5.71 16.41 -10.17
N LEU A 106 -6.90 15.88 -10.44
CA LEU A 106 -7.80 16.40 -11.48
C LEU A 106 -8.15 17.87 -11.25
N ALA A 107 -8.46 18.29 -10.03
CA ALA A 107 -8.74 19.69 -9.70
C ALA A 107 -7.54 20.61 -9.96
N ARG A 108 -6.30 20.13 -9.75
CA ARG A 108 -5.06 20.89 -10.08
C ARG A 108 -4.82 21.01 -11.58
N TRP A 109 -5.28 20.05 -12.37
CA TRP A 109 -5.07 19.99 -13.82
C TRP A 109 -6.28 20.47 -14.64
N ARG A 110 -7.40 20.85 -13.99
CA ARG A 110 -8.48 21.55 -14.70
C ARG A 110 -7.96 22.91 -15.14
N PRO A 111 -8.06 23.26 -16.44
CA PRO A 111 -7.79 24.63 -16.86
C PRO A 111 -8.73 25.54 -16.07
N ALA A 112 -8.21 26.64 -15.55
CA ALA A 112 -9.05 27.66 -14.93
C ALA A 112 -10.06 28.12 -15.99
N GLU A 113 -11.32 27.76 -15.83
CA GLU A 113 -12.37 28.54 -16.48
C GLU A 113 -12.25 29.95 -15.90
N ALA A 114 -12.05 30.89 -16.82
CA ALA A 114 -11.71 32.27 -16.54
C ALA A 114 -12.86 32.94 -15.79
N ASP A 115 -12.80 32.93 -14.46
CA ASP A 115 -13.60 33.82 -13.61
C ASP A 115 -12.95 34.03 -12.23
N ALA A 116 -11.63 34.21 -12.23
CA ALA A 116 -10.96 34.85 -11.11
C ALA A 116 -10.85 36.35 -11.43
N THR A 117 -11.78 37.15 -10.91
CA THR A 117 -11.72 38.62 -10.91
C THR A 117 -10.37 39.07 -10.32
N SER A 118 -9.42 39.43 -11.19
CA SER A 118 -8.13 39.97 -10.78
C SER A 118 -8.32 41.40 -10.28
N ILE A 119 -7.97 41.68 -9.02
CA ILE A 119 -7.74 43.05 -8.57
C ILE A 119 -6.31 43.44 -9.00
N PRO A 120 -6.11 44.44 -9.87
CA PRO A 120 -4.79 44.85 -10.30
C PRO A 120 -4.39 46.16 -9.61
N GLN A 121 -3.78 46.12 -8.43
CA GLN A 121 -3.02 47.28 -7.95
C GLN A 121 -2.06 46.94 -6.81
N ALA A 122 -0.78 46.82 -7.12
CA ALA A 122 0.29 47.16 -6.19
C ALA A 122 1.49 47.58 -7.05
N LEU A 123 1.52 48.89 -7.33
CA LEU A 123 2.52 49.56 -8.13
C LEU A 123 3.89 49.47 -7.45
N HIS A 124 4.89 49.29 -8.30
CA HIS A 124 6.31 49.26 -8.05
C HIS A 124 6.86 50.62 -7.60
N GLU A 125 7.47 50.72 -6.42
CA GLU A 125 8.39 51.83 -6.12
C GLU A 125 9.70 51.33 -5.48
N GLN A 126 10.73 51.39 -6.33
CA GLN A 126 12.04 51.98 -6.05
C GLN A 126 13.11 51.13 -5.35
N CYS A 127 13.88 50.42 -6.18
CA CYS A 127 15.28 50.10 -5.93
C CYS A 127 16.11 51.38 -5.80
N GLN A 128 16.87 51.53 -4.71
CA GLN A 128 18.11 52.29 -4.72
C GLN A 128 19.23 51.46 -4.10
N SER A 129 20.19 51.13 -4.95
CA SER A 129 21.48 50.52 -4.62
C SER A 129 22.43 51.59 -4.08
N GLN A 130 23.08 51.36 -2.93
CA GLN A 130 24.42 51.86 -2.68
C GLN A 130 25.27 50.82 -1.94
N SER A 131 26.43 50.56 -2.53
CA SER A 131 27.50 49.68 -2.09
C SER A 131 28.59 50.53 -1.44
N GLN A 132 29.19 50.11 -0.32
CA GLN A 132 30.63 50.26 -0.06
C GLN A 132 31.10 49.46 1.17
N SER A 133 32.39 49.17 1.15
CA SER A 133 33.06 48.00 1.73
C SER A 133 33.82 48.29 3.04
N GLN A 134 34.03 47.22 3.82
CA GLN A 134 35.18 46.90 4.71
C GLN A 134 35.54 47.84 5.87
N SER A 135 35.60 47.31 7.10
CA SER A 135 36.82 46.72 7.68
C SER A 135 36.74 46.54 9.22
N HIS A 136 37.58 45.62 9.70
CA HIS A 136 38.28 45.53 11.00
C HIS A 136 37.57 45.14 12.31
N ILE A 137 38.37 44.40 13.08
CA ILE A 137 38.12 43.57 14.25
C ILE A 137 38.27 44.40 15.53
N SER A 138 37.43 44.18 16.56
CA SER A 138 37.85 43.72 17.90
C SER A 138 36.74 43.82 18.97
N SER A 139 36.56 42.69 19.66
CA SER A 139 36.33 42.52 21.10
C SER A 139 35.04 42.97 21.80
N SER A 140 34.62 42.05 22.68
CA SER A 140 33.98 42.20 24.01
C SER A 140 32.49 41.88 24.14
N SER A 141 32.28 40.81 24.92
CA SER A 141 31.36 40.69 26.05
C SER A 141 29.84 40.53 25.82
N VAL A 142 29.39 39.35 26.29
CA VAL A 142 28.29 39.15 27.25
C VAL A 142 26.85 39.38 26.77
N GLY A 143 26.01 38.39 27.10
CA GLY A 143 24.56 38.56 27.20
C GLY A 143 23.81 37.74 26.16
N GLY A 144 23.15 36.68 26.62
CA GLY A 144 22.39 35.78 25.77
C GLY A 144 21.07 36.37 25.30
N ASP A 145 20.59 35.84 24.18
CA ASP A 145 19.18 35.90 23.79
C ASP A 145 18.81 34.59 23.09
N LYS A 146 18.06 33.74 23.82
CA LYS A 146 17.26 32.66 23.22
C LYS A 146 16.01 33.31 22.64
N LYS A 147 15.94 33.40 21.31
CA LYS A 147 14.70 33.73 20.59
C LYS A 147 13.78 32.51 20.49
N GLU A 148 12.77 32.47 21.34
CA GLU A 148 11.39 32.07 20.99
C GLU A 148 10.68 33.31 20.42
N ASN A 149 9.68 33.33 19.54
CA ASN A 149 8.94 32.37 18.73
C ASN A 149 8.08 33.28 17.80
N ALA A 150 7.98 32.99 16.50
CA ALA A 150 6.87 33.49 15.68
C ALA A 150 6.63 32.53 14.52
N HIS A 151 5.69 31.64 14.80
CA HIS A 151 5.00 30.71 13.93
C HIS A 151 4.34 31.43 12.73
N SER A 152 4.67 31.03 11.50
CA SER A 152 3.83 31.24 10.30
C SER A 152 3.86 29.96 9.46
N GLN A 153 2.69 29.33 9.42
CA GLN A 153 2.47 27.99 8.87
C GLN A 153 2.62 27.99 7.34
N SER A 154 3.42 27.06 6.82
CA SER A 154 3.53 26.73 5.39
C SER A 154 2.85 25.37 5.11
N PRO A 155 2.25 25.16 3.92
CA PRO A 155 1.32 24.06 3.65
C PRO A 155 2.01 22.68 3.63
N PRO A 156 1.30 21.57 3.92
CA PRO A 156 1.90 20.24 3.99
C PRO A 156 2.41 19.76 2.62
N ALA A 157 3.67 19.34 2.60
CA ALA A 157 4.49 19.09 1.42
C ALA A 157 3.90 18.07 0.43
N SER A 158 3.78 18.44 -0.86
CA SER A 158 3.68 17.47 -1.95
C SER A 158 5.01 16.72 -2.06
N PHE A 159 4.98 15.39 -2.21
CA PHE A 159 6.19 14.62 -2.50
C PHE A 159 6.91 15.22 -3.73
N PRO A 160 8.24 15.36 -3.68
CA PRO A 160 8.96 15.99 -4.77
C PRO A 160 8.94 15.09 -6.02
N ALA A 161 8.75 15.69 -7.20
CA ALA A 161 8.56 14.95 -8.46
C ALA A 161 9.68 13.94 -8.78
N TRP A 162 10.93 14.24 -8.40
CA TRP A 162 12.05 13.30 -8.58
C TRP A 162 11.90 12.03 -7.74
N ALA A 163 11.22 12.10 -6.58
CA ALA A 163 10.99 10.93 -5.74
C ALA A 163 9.93 10.00 -6.35
N GLU A 164 8.98 10.54 -7.12
CA GLU A 164 7.99 9.73 -7.85
C GLU A 164 8.65 8.89 -8.95
N VAL A 165 9.66 9.43 -9.64
CA VAL A 165 10.45 8.66 -10.63
C VAL A 165 11.16 7.46 -9.97
N ILE A 166 11.69 7.65 -8.76
CA ILE A 166 12.35 6.58 -8.00
C ILE A 166 11.33 5.51 -7.58
N ARG A 167 10.19 5.95 -7.00
CA ARG A 167 9.11 5.03 -6.60
C ARG A 167 8.55 4.26 -7.78
N LEU A 168 8.42 4.91 -8.94
CA LEU A 168 8.00 4.30 -10.18
C LEU A 168 8.96 3.19 -10.59
N TYR A 169 10.27 3.46 -10.57
CA TYR A 169 11.26 2.43 -10.87
C TYR A 169 11.14 1.23 -9.91
N ASP A 170 11.08 1.47 -8.59
CA ASP A 170 10.98 0.40 -7.60
C ASP A 170 9.68 -0.41 -7.76
N ALA A 171 8.58 0.25 -8.13
CA ALA A 171 7.32 -0.43 -8.45
C ALA A 171 7.45 -1.33 -9.68
N VAL A 172 8.04 -0.83 -10.77
CA VAL A 172 8.24 -1.61 -12.02
C VAL A 172 9.18 -2.79 -11.79
N VAL A 173 10.21 -2.65 -10.95
CA VAL A 173 11.08 -3.78 -10.55
C VAL A 173 10.27 -4.87 -9.85
N VAL A 174 9.39 -4.51 -8.92
CA VAL A 174 8.53 -5.48 -8.23
C VAL A 174 7.51 -6.11 -9.19
N GLU A 175 6.96 -5.35 -10.14
CA GLU A 175 6.04 -5.86 -11.15
C GLU A 175 6.70 -6.91 -12.07
N ILE A 176 7.94 -6.68 -12.50
CA ILE A 176 8.62 -7.55 -13.47
C ILE A 176 9.35 -8.71 -12.79
N TYR A 177 10.12 -8.43 -11.74
CA TYR A 177 10.99 -9.41 -11.08
C TYR A 177 10.42 -9.99 -9.79
N GLY A 178 9.31 -9.43 -9.29
CA GLY A 178 8.74 -9.79 -8.00
C GLY A 178 9.48 -9.17 -6.81
N GLN A 179 8.93 -9.37 -5.61
CA GLN A 179 9.40 -8.75 -4.37
C GLN A 179 10.84 -9.16 -3.99
N ALA A 180 11.35 -10.29 -4.48
CA ALA A 180 12.68 -10.81 -4.15
C ALA A 180 13.84 -9.97 -4.73
N GLN A 181 13.59 -9.21 -5.80
CA GLN A 181 14.56 -8.29 -6.41
C GLN A 181 14.26 -6.81 -6.06
N ALA A 182 13.34 -6.56 -5.12
CA ALA A 182 13.06 -5.22 -4.64
C ALA A 182 14.35 -4.64 -4.00
N ARG A 183 14.74 -3.44 -4.44
CA ARG A 183 15.88 -2.74 -3.85
C ARG A 183 15.51 -2.31 -2.42
N PRO A 184 16.38 -2.51 -1.43
CA PRO A 184 16.07 -2.15 -0.04
C PRO A 184 15.99 -0.64 0.16
N PHE A 185 16.86 0.12 -0.53
CA PHE A 185 16.90 1.58 -0.50
C PHE A 185 17.30 2.14 -1.87
N PRO A 186 16.75 3.29 -2.29
CA PRO A 186 17.23 4.03 -3.44
C PRO A 186 18.70 4.46 -3.26
N ALA A 187 19.46 4.48 -4.36
CA ALA A 187 20.83 4.99 -4.31
C ALA A 187 20.84 6.52 -4.22
N ALA A 188 21.86 7.11 -3.57
CA ALA A 188 21.99 8.56 -3.46
C ALA A 188 22.06 9.27 -4.83
N THR A 189 22.55 8.57 -5.86
CA THR A 189 22.62 9.06 -7.24
C THR A 189 21.27 9.07 -7.95
N ASP A 190 20.27 8.36 -7.43
CA ASP A 190 18.94 8.25 -8.04
C ASP A 190 18.21 9.60 -8.04
N GLN A 191 18.40 10.38 -6.98
CA GLN A 191 17.86 11.74 -6.89
C GLN A 191 18.40 12.65 -8.00
N THR A 192 19.71 12.60 -8.25
CA THR A 192 20.36 13.44 -9.28
C THR A 192 19.89 13.05 -10.67
N ALA A 193 19.85 11.75 -10.98
CA ALA A 193 19.37 11.25 -12.27
C ALA A 193 17.90 11.61 -12.51
N ALA A 194 17.02 11.39 -11.53
CA ALA A 194 15.61 11.71 -11.64
C ALA A 194 15.36 13.22 -11.86
N LYS A 195 16.09 14.09 -11.15
CA LYS A 195 16.01 15.56 -11.36
C LYS A 195 16.46 15.96 -12.76
N GLU A 196 17.55 15.38 -13.25
CA GLU A 196 18.09 15.67 -14.57
C GLU A 196 17.11 15.28 -15.69
N TRP A 197 16.50 14.10 -15.59
CA TRP A 197 15.53 13.62 -16.58
C TRP A 197 14.28 14.50 -16.62
N LEU A 198 13.74 14.87 -15.44
CA LEU A 198 12.59 15.78 -15.36
C LEU A 198 12.91 17.15 -15.95
N GLY A 199 14.12 17.67 -15.71
CA GLY A 199 14.60 18.92 -16.31
C GLY A 199 14.73 18.86 -17.84
N LYS A 200 15.00 17.67 -18.39
CA LYS A 200 15.06 17.39 -19.84
C LYS A 200 13.69 17.04 -20.45
N GLY A 201 12.61 17.07 -19.66
CA GLY A 201 11.25 16.81 -20.13
C GLY A 201 10.82 15.34 -20.13
N ALA A 202 11.53 14.44 -19.45
CA ALA A 202 11.05 13.07 -19.25
C ALA A 202 9.89 13.04 -18.25
N GLY A 203 8.67 12.91 -18.76
CA GLY A 203 7.50 12.62 -17.93
C GLY A 203 7.54 11.21 -17.32
N LEU A 204 6.69 10.98 -16.30
CA LEU A 204 6.62 9.68 -15.61
C LEU A 204 6.27 8.53 -16.55
N ASP A 205 5.39 8.75 -17.54
CA ASP A 205 5.00 7.71 -18.51
C ASP A 205 6.18 7.28 -19.39
N LEU A 206 6.97 8.25 -19.87
CA LEU A 206 8.19 7.97 -20.65
C LEU A 206 9.21 7.21 -19.80
N CYS A 207 9.37 7.58 -18.53
CA CYS A 207 10.22 6.83 -17.60
C CYS A 207 9.72 5.39 -17.41
N ARG A 208 8.41 5.19 -17.22
CA ARG A 208 7.80 3.87 -17.04
C ARG A 208 8.04 2.98 -18.26
N ASP A 209 7.75 3.48 -19.45
CA ASP A 209 7.93 2.75 -20.71
C ASP A 209 9.38 2.30 -20.90
N VAL A 210 10.34 3.18 -20.59
CA VAL A 210 11.76 2.85 -20.67
C VAL A 210 12.17 1.82 -19.62
N PHE A 211 11.69 1.95 -18.38
CA PHE A 211 11.97 0.98 -17.33
C PHE A 211 11.43 -0.39 -17.69
N GLU A 212 10.17 -0.49 -18.09
CA GLU A 212 9.54 -1.75 -18.49
C GLU A 212 10.28 -2.41 -19.65
N ALA A 213 10.56 -1.65 -20.72
CA ALA A 213 11.25 -2.18 -21.91
C ALA A 213 12.64 -2.74 -21.57
N VAL A 214 13.41 -2.02 -20.74
CA VAL A 214 14.76 -2.44 -20.35
C VAL A 214 14.73 -3.61 -19.37
N LEU A 215 13.85 -3.58 -18.37
CA LEU A 215 13.73 -4.61 -17.35
C LEU A 215 13.20 -5.93 -17.93
N VAL A 216 12.22 -5.91 -18.84
CA VAL A 216 11.76 -7.10 -19.57
C VAL A 216 12.90 -7.71 -20.39
N ARG A 217 13.70 -6.90 -21.07
CA ARG A 217 14.86 -7.37 -21.85
C ARG A 217 15.91 -8.05 -20.96
N ARG A 218 16.16 -7.50 -19.76
CA ARG A 218 17.11 -8.06 -18.80
C ARG A 218 16.58 -9.35 -18.16
N GLN A 219 15.29 -9.40 -17.82
CA GLN A 219 14.65 -10.59 -17.29
C GLN A 219 14.77 -11.78 -18.27
N ARG A 220 14.57 -11.54 -19.57
CA ARG A 220 14.77 -12.56 -20.61
C ARG A 220 16.20 -13.10 -20.70
N LYS A 221 17.18 -12.28 -20.30
CA LYS A 221 18.60 -12.66 -20.21
C LYS A 221 18.98 -13.23 -18.85
N ASN A 222 18.02 -13.39 -17.94
CA ASN A 222 18.24 -13.80 -16.57
C ASN A 222 19.20 -12.87 -15.79
N GLU A 223 19.23 -11.59 -16.15
CA GLU A 223 20.03 -10.56 -15.46
C GLU A 223 19.20 -9.88 -14.36
N PRO A 224 19.79 -9.59 -13.19
CA PRO A 224 19.08 -8.92 -12.09
C PRO A 224 18.73 -7.47 -12.45
N ALA A 225 17.75 -6.91 -11.73
CA ALA A 225 17.35 -5.51 -11.89
C ALA A 225 18.54 -4.56 -11.55
N PRO A 226 18.77 -3.50 -12.32
CA PRO A 226 19.80 -2.51 -12.01
C PRO A 226 19.66 -1.89 -10.61
N GLY A 227 20.77 -1.70 -9.91
CA GLY A 227 20.77 -1.18 -8.54
C GLY A 227 20.55 0.33 -8.41
N HIS A 228 20.65 1.10 -9.50
CA HIS A 228 20.56 2.56 -9.48
C HIS A 228 20.01 3.13 -10.81
N LEU A 229 19.32 4.26 -10.73
CA LEU A 229 18.67 4.94 -11.85
C LEU A 229 19.68 5.42 -12.90
N LYS A 230 20.92 5.72 -12.53
CA LYS A 230 21.98 6.14 -13.48
C LYS A 230 22.18 5.17 -14.65
N TYR A 231 21.83 3.89 -14.48
CA TYR A 231 21.87 2.89 -15.54
C TYR A 231 20.98 3.24 -16.74
N PHE A 232 19.90 3.98 -16.50
CA PHE A 232 18.89 4.31 -17.51
C PHE A 232 19.16 5.63 -18.24
N ASN A 233 20.20 6.38 -17.90
CA ASN A 233 20.49 7.70 -18.48
C ASN A 233 20.42 7.67 -20.03
N ASP A 234 21.23 6.83 -20.66
CA ASP A 234 21.25 6.67 -22.12
C ASP A 234 19.89 6.29 -22.71
N ALA A 235 19.14 5.43 -22.03
CA ALA A 235 17.86 4.92 -22.53
C ALA A 235 16.79 6.00 -22.47
N ILE A 236 16.77 6.77 -21.38
CA ILE A 236 15.87 7.89 -21.15
C ILE A 236 16.20 9.04 -22.11
N GLU A 237 17.47 9.40 -22.28
CA GLU A 237 17.89 10.45 -23.22
C GLU A 237 17.52 10.12 -24.67
N ARG A 238 17.74 8.88 -25.10
CA ARG A 238 17.29 8.42 -26.43
C ARG A 238 15.77 8.47 -26.56
N ALA A 239 15.03 8.16 -25.50
CA ALA A 239 13.56 8.22 -25.50
C ALA A 239 13.04 9.66 -25.59
N ILE A 240 13.63 10.59 -24.83
CA ILE A 240 13.34 12.03 -24.93
C ILE A 240 13.59 12.51 -26.38
N GLY A 241 14.74 12.15 -26.96
CA GLY A 241 15.07 12.53 -28.34
C GLY A 241 14.07 12.00 -29.38
N ARG A 242 13.56 10.77 -29.20
CA ARG A 242 12.48 10.23 -30.07
C ARG A 242 11.17 10.98 -29.87
N SER A 243 10.79 11.24 -28.63
CA SER A 243 9.57 11.98 -28.28
C SER A 243 9.56 13.38 -28.90
N ASN A 244 10.68 14.11 -28.82
CA ASN A 244 10.81 15.45 -29.38
C ASN A 244 10.79 15.44 -30.92
N LYS A 245 11.35 14.42 -31.58
CA LYS A 245 11.27 14.26 -33.04
C LYS A 245 9.85 13.94 -33.51
N GLN A 246 9.11 13.13 -32.75
CA GLN A 246 7.74 12.76 -33.09
C GLN A 246 6.75 13.93 -32.90
N ALA A 247 7.03 14.83 -31.95
CA ALA A 247 6.30 16.09 -31.80
C ALA A 247 6.56 17.10 -32.94
N GLN A 248 7.67 16.95 -33.68
CA GLN A 248 8.05 17.82 -34.80
C GLN A 248 7.63 17.26 -36.18
N GLY A 249 7.14 16.02 -36.27
CA GLY A 249 6.68 15.43 -37.53
C GLY A 249 5.50 14.50 -37.33
N GLY A 250 4.29 14.98 -37.60
CA GLY A 250 3.09 14.12 -37.63
C GLY A 250 1.76 14.82 -37.39
N ASN A 251 1.33 15.68 -38.32
CA ASN A 251 -0.04 15.53 -38.82
C ASN A 251 -0.08 14.20 -39.60
N ASP A 252 -1.24 13.54 -39.59
CA ASP A 252 -1.65 12.38 -40.40
C ASP A 252 -1.90 11.07 -39.63
N GLU A 253 -3.20 10.86 -39.39
CA GLU A 253 -3.97 9.60 -39.39
C GLU A 253 -3.37 8.35 -38.74
N HIS A 254 -3.54 8.17 -37.42
CA HIS A 254 -3.73 6.84 -36.79
C HIS A 254 -4.25 6.93 -35.33
N SER A 255 -5.16 7.86 -35.05
CA SER A 255 -5.61 8.18 -33.68
C SER A 255 -6.79 7.32 -33.16
N GLU A 256 -7.40 6.46 -33.97
CA GLU A 256 -8.64 5.77 -33.60
C GLU A 256 -8.49 4.35 -33.02
N ILE A 257 -7.36 3.68 -33.19
CA ILE A 257 -7.20 2.28 -32.71
C ILE A 257 -6.82 2.20 -31.22
N ARG A 258 -6.24 3.27 -30.63
CA ARG A 258 -5.72 3.23 -29.24
C ARG A 258 -6.77 3.46 -28.14
N LYS A 259 -7.98 3.93 -28.47
CA LYS A 259 -9.00 4.24 -27.44
C LYS A 259 -9.88 3.05 -27.05
N ASN A 260 -10.00 2.01 -27.90
CA ASN A 260 -10.96 0.92 -27.65
C ASN A 260 -10.42 -0.22 -26.78
N THR A 261 -9.10 -0.45 -26.74
CA THR A 261 -8.51 -1.61 -26.04
C THR A 261 -8.29 -1.38 -24.53
N GLY A 262 -8.21 -0.12 -24.10
CA GLY A 262 -8.05 0.23 -22.67
C GLY A 262 -9.35 0.20 -21.87
N GLN A 263 -10.47 0.58 -22.51
CA GLN A 263 -11.78 0.62 -21.88
C GLN A 263 -12.30 -0.79 -21.57
N SER A 264 -12.19 -1.71 -22.53
CA SER A 264 -12.67 -3.10 -22.40
C SER A 264 -11.94 -3.90 -21.30
N ARG A 265 -10.67 -3.61 -21.01
CA ARG A 265 -9.93 -4.26 -19.91
C ARG A 265 -10.31 -3.69 -18.54
N HIS A 266 -10.57 -2.38 -18.45
CA HIS A 266 -11.01 -1.76 -17.20
C HIS A 266 -12.45 -2.17 -16.84
N ASP A 267 -13.32 -2.30 -17.84
CA ASP A 267 -14.70 -2.75 -17.64
C ASP A 267 -14.76 -4.24 -17.22
N ALA A 268 -13.90 -5.09 -17.79
CA ALA A 268 -13.76 -6.49 -17.38
C ALA A 268 -13.26 -6.64 -15.92
N ASP A 269 -12.31 -5.81 -15.49
CA ASP A 269 -11.82 -5.80 -14.10
C ASP A 269 -12.87 -5.27 -13.12
N GLN A 270 -13.67 -4.27 -13.51
CA GLN A 270 -14.78 -3.74 -12.69
C GLN A 270 -15.92 -4.76 -12.53
N GLU A 271 -16.21 -5.55 -13.57
CA GLU A 271 -17.26 -6.56 -13.56
C GLU A 271 -16.88 -7.81 -12.75
N CYS A 272 -15.59 -8.18 -12.76
CA CYS A 272 -15.02 -9.19 -11.87
C CYS A 272 -15.16 -8.79 -10.38
N VAL A 273 -14.84 -7.54 -10.05
CA VAL A 273 -14.97 -7.02 -8.68
C VAL A 273 -16.44 -6.96 -8.23
N LYS A 274 -17.36 -6.61 -9.14
CA LYS A 274 -18.80 -6.61 -8.84
C LYS A 274 -19.33 -8.01 -8.52
N ARG A 275 -18.91 -9.05 -9.25
CA ARG A 275 -19.30 -10.45 -8.95
C ARG A 275 -18.84 -10.88 -7.56
N VAL A 276 -17.59 -10.62 -7.20
CA VAL A 276 -17.05 -10.98 -5.89
C VAL A 276 -17.79 -10.26 -4.76
N VAL A 277 -18.18 -9.00 -4.96
CA VAL A 277 -18.96 -8.24 -3.96
C VAL A 277 -20.39 -8.78 -3.83
N GLN A 278 -21.01 -9.20 -4.93
CA GLN A 278 -22.38 -9.72 -4.96
C GLN A 278 -22.48 -11.13 -4.35
N GLU A 279 -21.46 -11.98 -4.54
CA GLU A 279 -21.32 -13.28 -3.88
C GLU A 279 -21.15 -13.13 -2.37
N LEU A 280 -20.35 -12.17 -1.92
CA LEU A 280 -20.18 -11.86 -0.49
C LEU A 280 -21.47 -11.32 0.14
N GLN A 281 -22.26 -10.51 -0.59
CA GLN A 281 -23.55 -10.01 -0.10
C GLN A 281 -24.64 -11.10 -0.04
N GLY A 282 -24.61 -12.07 -0.96
CA GLY A 282 -25.48 -13.24 -0.91
C GLY A 282 -25.20 -14.13 0.30
N TRP A 283 -23.93 -14.30 0.65
CA TRP A 283 -23.49 -15.04 1.83
C TRP A 283 -24.00 -14.42 3.15
N PHE A 284 -23.85 -13.10 3.30
CA PHE A 284 -24.36 -12.35 4.47
C PHE A 284 -25.89 -12.37 4.61
N SER A 285 -26.64 -12.57 3.52
CA SER A 285 -28.11 -12.62 3.55
C SER A 285 -28.65 -14.02 3.86
N SER A 286 -27.84 -15.07 3.67
CA SER A 286 -28.21 -16.46 3.93
C SER A 286 -28.12 -16.88 5.41
N GLU A 287 -27.42 -16.10 6.24
CA GLU A 287 -27.26 -16.34 7.69
C GLU A 287 -28.40 -15.77 8.57
N GLN A 288 -29.43 -15.14 8.01
CA GLN A 288 -30.62 -14.68 8.77
C GLN A 288 -31.85 -15.60 8.66
N GLY A 289 -31.67 -16.82 8.14
CA GLY A 289 -32.77 -17.68 7.72
C GLY A 289 -32.87 -19.04 8.40
N VAL A 290 -32.52 -19.20 9.67
CA VAL A 290 -32.94 -20.40 10.44
C VAL A 290 -33.02 -20.09 11.92
N ASP A 291 -34.23 -19.80 12.42
CA ASP A 291 -34.66 -20.09 13.79
C ASP A 291 -36.18 -19.86 13.84
N ASP A 292 -36.95 -20.89 13.47
CA ASP A 292 -38.32 -21.02 13.95
C ASP A 292 -38.61 -22.52 14.19
N PHE A 293 -38.26 -22.97 15.39
CA PHE A 293 -38.68 -24.27 15.92
C PHE A 293 -39.48 -24.02 17.20
N SER A 294 -40.78 -23.81 17.03
CA SER A 294 -41.75 -23.80 18.12
C SER A 294 -42.45 -25.16 18.21
N GLY A 295 -42.23 -25.83 19.34
CA GLY A 295 -43.13 -26.69 20.12
C GLY A 295 -44.07 -27.70 19.44
N GLY A 296 -44.01 -28.96 19.90
CA GLY A 296 -45.10 -29.92 19.67
C GLY A 296 -44.85 -31.34 20.20
N ASP A 297 -45.09 -31.51 21.50
CA ASP A 297 -45.68 -32.66 22.21
C ASP A 297 -45.13 -34.10 22.16
N ALA A 298 -45.19 -34.67 23.37
CA ALA A 298 -44.90 -36.02 23.85
C ALA A 298 -45.64 -37.15 23.13
N ILE A 299 -45.06 -38.36 23.10
CA ILE A 299 -45.71 -39.61 23.59
C ILE A 299 -44.65 -40.59 24.15
N ASP A 300 -45.04 -41.17 25.28
CA ASP A 300 -44.48 -42.21 26.14
C ASP A 300 -44.18 -43.57 25.46
N VAL A 301 -43.65 -44.51 26.26
CA VAL A 301 -43.60 -45.99 26.15
C VAL A 301 -42.19 -46.61 26.18
N LEU A 302 -41.77 -46.91 27.42
CA LEU A 302 -40.92 -48.04 27.84
C LEU A 302 -41.44 -49.40 27.30
N PRO A 303 -40.59 -50.45 27.14
CA PRO A 303 -40.33 -51.33 28.28
C PRO A 303 -38.89 -51.89 28.41
N ALA A 304 -38.64 -52.28 29.66
CA ALA A 304 -37.46 -52.92 30.25
C ALA A 304 -36.94 -54.19 29.56
N VAL A 305 -35.62 -54.40 29.61
CA VAL A 305 -35.00 -55.74 29.80
C VAL A 305 -33.71 -55.62 30.65
N ARG A 306 -33.76 -56.30 31.82
CA ARG A 306 -32.72 -57.00 32.62
C ARG A 306 -31.27 -56.90 32.08
N GLY A 307 -30.25 -56.52 32.85
CA GLY A 307 -29.85 -57.09 34.15
C GLY A 307 -28.73 -58.12 33.93
N ASN A 308 -27.47 -57.74 34.19
CA ASN A 308 -26.47 -58.59 34.84
C ASN A 308 -25.20 -57.79 35.18
N ASP A 309 -24.96 -57.70 36.49
CA ASP A 309 -23.64 -57.69 37.13
C ASP A 309 -22.79 -58.86 36.59
N GLU A 310 -21.47 -58.64 36.44
CA GLU A 310 -20.45 -59.37 37.21
C GLU A 310 -19.03 -58.83 36.90
N ARG A 311 -18.39 -58.38 37.98
CA ARG A 311 -16.94 -58.36 38.33
C ARG A 311 -15.87 -58.23 37.26
#